data_AF-A0A9D5YBP5-F1
#
_entry.id   AF-A0A9D5YBP5-F1
#
_cell.length_a   1.000
_cell.length_b   1.000
_cell.length_c   1.000
_cell.angle_alpha   90.00
_cell.angle_beta   90.00
_cell.angle_gamma   90.00
#
_symmetry.space_group_name_H-M   'P 1'
#
loop_
_entity.id
_entity.type
_entity.pdbx_description
1 polymer ?
#
loop_
_entity_poly.entity_id
_entity_poly.type
_entity_poly.pdbx_seq_one_letter_code
_entity_poly.pdbx_strand_id
1 'polypeptide(L)'
;MEQYEEISFNNYCVENVQCVCNACTKEFTELTPSNYELVCFEDELAQKYFLPTYGEYGYLHLLKKLVPQWNPQKEITKEITDLFEAELNKITPFNVTLASIGKCPFCHSEDIMVLKRASVLNCPVNRLKIDKSFIDK
;
A
#
# COMPACT_ATOMS: atom_id res chain seq x y z
N MET A 1 -5.61 14.48 -21.63
CA MET A 1 -4.85 13.22 -21.63
C MET A 1 -4.40 13.03 -20.20
N GLU A 2 -4.98 12.07 -19.49
CA GLU A 2 -4.66 11.79 -18.09
C GLU A 2 -3.22 11.24 -18.00
N GLN A 3 -2.31 12.02 -17.41
CA GLN A 3 -0.89 11.67 -17.29
C GLN A 3 -0.63 10.98 -15.93
N TYR A 4 -1.17 9.78 -15.79
CA TYR A 4 -0.82 8.92 -14.67
C TYR A 4 0.52 8.24 -14.93
N GLU A 5 1.50 8.45 -14.06
CA GLU A 5 2.80 7.77 -14.15
C GLU A 5 2.99 6.72 -13.05
N GLU A 6 3.67 5.64 -13.41
CA GLU A 6 4.07 4.59 -12.50
C GLU A 6 5.33 5.00 -11.73
N ILE A 7 5.26 4.96 -10.40
CA ILE A 7 6.43 5.25 -9.55
C ILE A 7 7.12 3.91 -9.24
N SER A 8 8.28 3.69 -9.86
CA SER A 8 9.11 2.51 -9.62
C SER A 8 10.53 2.90 -9.20
N PHE A 9 11.08 2.20 -8.22
CA PHE A 9 12.52 2.18 -7.92
C PHE A 9 13.08 0.85 -8.38
N ASN A 10 14.32 0.81 -8.86
CA ASN A 10 14.98 -0.45 -9.17
C ASN A 10 15.36 -1.15 -7.85
N ASN A 11 14.86 -2.37 -7.64
CA ASN A 11 15.08 -3.26 -6.48
C ASN A 11 14.21 -3.00 -5.24
N TYR A 12 12.99 -3.52 -5.24
CA TYR A 12 12.10 -3.60 -4.07
C TYR A 12 11.86 -5.07 -3.73
N CYS A 13 11.81 -5.36 -2.43
CA CYS A 13 11.56 -6.71 -1.94
C CYS A 13 10.11 -6.83 -1.45
N VAL A 14 9.36 -7.77 -2.02
CA VAL A 14 8.06 -8.17 -1.48
C VAL A 14 8.14 -9.58 -0.92
N GLU A 15 7.39 -9.82 0.14
CA GLU A 15 7.22 -11.14 0.73
C GLU A 15 5.96 -11.77 0.18
N ASN A 16 6.12 -12.99 -0.32
CA ASN A 16 5.02 -13.90 -0.49
C ASN A 16 4.86 -14.67 0.83
N VAL A 17 3.75 -14.39 1.52
CA VAL A 17 3.43 -14.95 2.83
C VAL A 17 2.35 -16.00 2.66
N GLN A 18 2.66 -17.24 3.00
CA GLN A 18 1.67 -18.30 3.10
C GLN A 18 1.05 -18.29 4.49
N CYS A 19 -0.26 -18.15 4.50
CA CYS A 19 -1.06 -17.97 5.70
C CYS A 19 -2.11 -19.07 5.80
N VAL A 20 -2.44 -19.47 7.02
CA VAL A 20 -3.65 -20.24 7.33
C VAL A 20 -4.52 -19.44 8.28
N CYS A 21 -5.80 -19.33 7.99
CA CYS A 21 -6.75 -18.74 8.93
C CYS A 21 -7.14 -19.79 9.97
N ASN A 22 -6.94 -19.51 11.25
CA ASN A 22 -7.32 -20.43 12.31
C ASN A 22 -8.84 -20.53 12.48
N ALA A 23 -9.58 -19.48 12.12
CA ALA A 23 -11.05 -19.46 12.23
C ALA A 23 -11.76 -20.31 11.16
N CYS A 24 -11.27 -20.30 9.91
CA CYS A 24 -11.90 -21.05 8.81
C CYS A 24 -11.02 -22.17 8.22
N THR A 25 -9.82 -22.37 8.77
CA THR A 25 -8.80 -23.37 8.36
C THR A 25 -8.32 -23.27 6.91
N LYS A 26 -8.72 -22.24 6.17
CA LYS A 26 -8.32 -22.06 4.78
C LYS A 26 -6.92 -21.47 4.69
N GLU A 27 -6.15 -22.01 3.76
CA GLU A 27 -4.86 -21.48 3.35
C GLU A 27 -5.04 -20.41 2.26
N PHE A 28 -4.23 -19.37 2.35
CA PHE A 28 -4.15 -18.33 1.32
C PHE A 28 -2.73 -17.77 1.26
N THR A 29 -2.45 -17.10 0.14
CA THR A 29 -1.19 -16.43 -0.07
C THR A 29 -1.43 -14.93 -0.10
N GLU A 30 -0.60 -14.20 0.62
CA GLU A 30 -0.65 -12.76 0.69
C GLU A 30 0.68 -12.17 0.21
N LEU A 31 0.61 -11.18 -0.68
CA LEU A 31 1.76 -10.34 -1.00
C LEU A 31 1.82 -9.18 -0.02
N THR A 32 2.95 -9.05 0.68
CA THR A 32 3.20 -7.97 1.62
C THR A 32 4.54 -7.29 1.31
N PRO A 33 4.72 -6.01 1.67
CA PRO A 33 6.04 -5.41 1.72
C PRO A 33 7.00 -6.25 2.58
N SER A 34 8.23 -6.51 2.14
CA SER A 34 9.23 -7.25 2.93
C SER A 34 9.88 -6.38 4.02
N ASN A 35 9.55 -5.09 4.08
CA ASN A 35 10.16 -4.07 4.92
C ASN A 35 9.39 -2.74 4.80
N TYR A 36 9.96 -1.66 5.35
CA TYR A 36 9.43 -0.29 5.25
C TYR A 36 9.65 0.37 3.89
N GLU A 37 10.04 -0.34 2.83
CA GLU A 37 10.31 0.26 1.51
C GLU A 37 9.04 0.46 0.66
N LEU A 38 7.99 -0.31 0.94
CA LEU A 38 6.71 -0.22 0.24
C LEU A 38 5.57 -0.05 1.22
N VAL A 39 4.59 0.73 0.79
CA VAL A 39 3.27 0.85 1.39
C VAL A 39 2.26 0.20 0.47
N CYS A 40 1.42 -0.67 1.03
CA CYS A 40 0.39 -1.39 0.29
C CYS A 40 -0.95 -0.67 0.46
N PHE A 41 -1.67 -0.54 -0.64
CA PHE A 41 -3.02 -0.02 -0.73
C PHE A 41 -3.93 -1.07 -1.37
N GLU A 42 -5.20 -1.06 -1.03
CA GLU A 42 -6.23 -1.91 -1.62
C GLU A 42 -7.34 -1.05 -2.20
N ASP A 43 -7.82 -1.44 -3.38
CA ASP A 43 -9.05 -0.87 -3.94
C ASP A 43 -10.31 -1.60 -3.45
N GLU A 44 -11.47 -1.15 -3.93
CA GLU A 44 -12.79 -1.70 -3.60
C GLU A 44 -12.95 -3.17 -4.01
N LEU A 45 -12.10 -3.69 -4.90
CA LEU A 45 -12.07 -5.09 -5.36
C LEU A 45 -11.00 -5.92 -4.63
N ALA A 46 -10.39 -5.38 -3.57
CA ALA A 46 -9.25 -5.96 -2.85
C ALA A 46 -8.02 -6.20 -3.73
N GLN A 47 -7.89 -5.44 -4.83
CA GLN A 47 -6.68 -5.45 -5.64
C GLN A 47 -5.61 -4.61 -4.95
N LYS A 48 -4.43 -5.21 -4.76
CA LYS A 48 -3.30 -4.57 -4.08
C LYS A 48 -2.49 -3.71 -5.03
N TYR A 49 -2.16 -2.50 -4.59
CA TYR A 49 -1.28 -1.55 -5.24
C TYR A 49 -0.16 -1.13 -4.28
N PHE A 50 1.05 -0.99 -4.80
CA PHE A 50 2.23 -0.70 -4.01
C PHE A 50 2.81 0.66 -4.37
N LEU A 51 3.10 1.45 -3.34
CA LEU A 51 3.77 2.74 -3.44
C LEU A 51 5.10 2.68 -2.68
N PRO A 52 6.20 3.19 -3.23
CA PRO A 52 7.44 3.34 -2.46
C PRO A 52 7.24 4.23 -1.24
N THR A 53 7.81 3.86 -0.09
CA THR A 53 7.71 4.67 1.12
C THR A 53 8.47 6.00 0.97
N TYR A 54 9.65 5.94 0.36
CA TYR A 54 10.59 7.04 0.23
C TYR A 54 10.74 7.53 -1.22
N GLY A 55 11.43 8.66 -1.38
CA GLY A 55 11.75 9.25 -2.67
C GLY A 55 10.69 10.21 -3.21
N GLU A 56 10.98 10.81 -4.35
CA GLU A 56 10.06 11.72 -5.01
C GLU A 56 8.79 10.97 -5.41
N TYR A 57 7.64 11.57 -5.08
CA TYR A 57 6.31 10.96 -5.21
C TYR A 57 6.09 9.67 -4.39
N GLY A 58 7.00 9.26 -3.51
CA GLY A 58 6.77 8.18 -2.54
C GLY A 58 5.78 8.57 -1.43
N TYR A 59 5.34 7.60 -0.64
CA TYR A 59 4.32 7.77 0.41
C TYR A 59 4.60 8.95 1.33
N LEU A 60 5.81 9.07 1.91
CA LEU A 60 6.13 10.16 2.82
C LEU A 60 6.21 11.51 2.11
N HIS A 61 6.61 11.53 0.84
CA HIS A 61 6.63 12.76 0.04
C HIS A 61 5.20 13.23 -0.27
N LEU A 62 4.34 12.32 -0.71
CA LEU A 62 2.92 12.60 -0.95
C LEU A 62 2.20 13.00 0.34
N LEU A 63 2.45 12.31 1.45
CA LEU A 63 1.85 12.62 2.74
C LEU A 63 2.14 14.06 3.16
N LYS A 64 3.40 14.50 3.02
CA LYS A 64 3.80 15.88 3.30
C LYS A 64 3.15 16.90 2.36
N LYS A 65 2.97 16.54 1.09
CA LYS A 65 2.40 17.43 0.05
C LYS A 65 0.88 17.56 0.17
N LEU A 66 0.19 16.44 0.38
CA LEU A 66 -1.27 16.35 0.39
C LEU A 66 -1.87 16.64 1.76
N VAL A 67 -1.13 16.42 2.84
CA VAL A 67 -1.60 16.68 4.22
C VAL A 67 -0.66 17.72 4.87
N PRO A 68 -0.83 19.03 4.60
CA PRO A 68 0.10 20.08 5.05
C PRO A 68 0.28 20.18 6.56
N GLN A 69 -0.73 19.71 7.32
CA GLN A 69 -0.72 19.68 8.78
C GLN A 69 0.18 18.58 9.36
N TRP A 70 0.54 17.58 8.55
CA TRP A 70 1.47 16.53 8.92
C TRP A 70 2.91 16.95 8.61
N ASN A 71 3.83 16.54 9.48
CA ASN A 71 5.26 16.67 9.23
C ASN A 71 5.97 15.39 9.71
N PRO A 72 7.19 15.12 9.23
CA PRO A 72 7.89 13.88 9.55
C PRO A 72 8.23 13.65 11.03
N GLN A 73 8.08 14.65 11.90
CA GLN A 73 8.30 14.54 13.34
C GLN A 73 7.02 14.10 14.08
N LYS A 74 5.86 14.14 13.41
CA LYS A 74 4.58 13.69 13.96
C LYS A 74 4.31 12.25 13.59
N GLU A 75 3.71 11.53 14.53
CA GLU A 75 3.16 10.21 14.27
C GLU A 75 2.06 10.26 13.20
N ILE A 76 1.97 9.20 12.40
CA ILE A 76 0.89 9.01 11.42
C ILE A 76 -0.28 8.40 12.17
N THR A 77 -1.18 9.24 12.65
CA THR A 77 -2.42 8.80 13.31
C THR A 77 -3.46 8.37 12.28
N LYS A 78 -4.50 7.66 12.73
CA LYS A 78 -5.64 7.31 11.86
C LYS A 78 -6.25 8.53 11.17
N GLU A 79 -6.39 9.65 11.88
CA GLU A 79 -6.89 10.90 11.30
C GLU A 79 -6.01 11.39 10.14
N ILE A 80 -4.69 11.32 10.29
CA ILE A 80 -3.75 11.68 9.22
C ILE A 80 -3.86 10.71 8.04
N THR A 81 -4.01 9.41 8.31
CA THR A 81 -4.21 8.39 7.27
C THR A 81 -5.51 8.63 6.50
N ASP A 82 -6.63 8.87 7.20
CA ASP A 82 -7.94 9.09 6.58
C ASP A 82 -7.92 10.35 5.68
N LEU A 83 -7.27 11.43 6.14
CA LEU A 83 -7.08 12.64 5.33
C LEU A 83 -6.18 12.39 4.12
N PHE A 84 -5.10 11.64 4.31
CA PHE A 84 -4.20 11.29 3.22
C PHE A 84 -4.90 10.46 2.15
N GLU A 85 -5.65 9.43 2.52
CA GLU A 85 -6.44 8.62 1.59
C GLU A 85 -7.45 9.46 0.82
N ALA A 86 -8.14 10.38 1.49
CA ALA A 86 -9.09 11.28 0.84
C ALA A 86 -8.44 12.17 -0.22
N GLU A 87 -7.24 12.70 0.03
CA GLU A 87 -6.50 13.48 -0.96
C GLU A 87 -5.87 12.61 -2.05
N LEU A 88 -5.35 11.44 -1.69
CA LEU A 88 -4.76 10.47 -2.63
C LEU A 88 -5.80 9.98 -3.65
N ASN A 89 -7.04 9.76 -3.22
CA ASN A 89 -8.14 9.32 -4.08
C ASN A 89 -8.57 10.37 -5.11
N LYS A 90 -8.22 11.65 -4.92
CA LYS A 90 -8.46 12.70 -5.92
C LYS A 90 -7.45 12.68 -7.07
N ILE A 91 -6.29 12.05 -6.85
CA ILE A 91 -5.15 12.06 -7.78
C ILE A 91 -4.77 10.66 -8.26
N THR A 92 -5.61 9.66 -7.97
CA THR A 92 -5.45 8.28 -8.41
C THR A 92 -6.69 7.85 -9.21
N PRO A 93 -6.58 6.88 -10.13
CA PRO A 93 -7.69 6.50 -11.01
C PRO A 93 -8.77 5.64 -10.33
N PHE A 94 -8.55 5.21 -9.08
CA PHE A 94 -9.48 4.39 -8.30
C PHE A 94 -9.35 4.74 -6.83
N ASN A 95 -10.41 4.52 -6.06
CA ASN A 95 -10.38 4.71 -4.61
C ASN A 95 -9.49 3.64 -3.99
N VAL A 96 -8.51 4.08 -3.23
CA VAL A 96 -7.61 3.23 -2.46
C VAL A 96 -7.70 3.54 -0.98
N THR A 97 -7.51 2.49 -0.17
CA THR A 97 -7.32 2.59 1.27
C THR A 97 -6.04 1.86 1.66
N LEU A 98 -5.41 2.25 2.76
CA LEU A 98 -4.21 1.61 3.27
C LEU A 98 -4.54 0.15 3.60
N ALA A 99 -3.83 -0.78 2.97
CA ALA A 99 -4.10 -2.20 3.14
C ALA A 99 -3.70 -2.62 4.56
N SER A 100 -4.66 -3.11 5.34
CA SER A 100 -4.38 -3.76 6.61
C SER A 100 -3.91 -5.19 6.34
N ILE A 101 -2.63 -5.46 6.57
CA ILE A 101 -2.11 -6.83 6.53
C ILE A 101 -2.82 -7.65 7.61
N GLY A 102 -3.21 -8.88 7.27
CA GLY A 102 -3.68 -9.84 8.28
C GLY A 102 -5.19 -9.95 8.42
N LYS A 103 -5.94 -9.93 7.30
CA LYS A 103 -7.33 -10.45 7.28
C LYS A 103 -7.47 -11.62 6.33
N CYS A 104 -8.18 -12.65 6.77
CA CYS A 104 -8.47 -13.81 5.92
C CYS A 104 -9.41 -13.38 4.78
N PRO A 105 -9.08 -13.64 3.51
CA PRO A 105 -9.92 -13.25 2.37
C PRO A 105 -11.25 -14.02 2.30
N PHE A 106 -11.43 -15.07 3.10
CA PHE A 106 -12.62 -15.93 3.07
C PHE A 106 -13.61 -15.66 4.20
N CYS A 107 -13.14 -15.26 5.38
CA CYS A 107 -13.97 -15.05 6.56
C CYS A 107 -13.67 -13.73 7.29
N HIS A 108 -12.74 -12.92 6.77
CA HIS A 108 -12.31 -11.63 7.32
C HIS A 108 -11.77 -11.67 8.76
N SER A 109 -11.49 -12.87 9.29
CA SER A 109 -10.86 -13.04 10.59
C SER A 109 -9.41 -12.56 10.56
N GLU A 110 -8.99 -11.93 11.65
CA GLU A 110 -7.61 -11.51 11.91
C GLU A 110 -6.78 -12.64 12.58
N ASP A 111 -7.41 -13.77 12.92
CA ASP A 111 -6.75 -14.93 13.52
C ASP A 111 -6.06 -15.77 12.44
N ILE A 112 -4.85 -15.31 12.08
CA ILE A 112 -4.05 -15.86 10.99
C ILE A 112 -2.69 -16.31 11.52
N MET A 113 -2.33 -17.54 11.17
CA MET A 113 -0.99 -18.08 11.40
C MET A 113 -0.18 -18.02 10.10
N VAL A 114 1.02 -17.45 10.19
CA VAL A 114 1.99 -17.43 9.08
C VAL A 114 2.76 -18.74 9.06
N LEU A 115 2.66 -19.48 7.96
CA LEU A 115 3.34 -20.76 7.76
C LEU A 115 4.74 -20.58 7.16
N LYS A 116 4.86 -19.68 6.16
CA LYS A 116 6.09 -19.48 5.41
C LYS A 116 6.17 -18.06 4.86
N ARG A 117 7.39 -17.54 4.78
CA ARG A 117 7.72 -16.29 4.07
C ARG A 117 8.77 -16.60 3.02
N ALA A 118 8.58 -16.06 1.83
CA ALA A 118 9.56 -16.11 0.77
C ALA A 118 9.74 -14.70 0.17
N SER A 119 10.95 -14.17 0.25
CA SER A 119 11.31 -12.91 -0.40
C SER A 119 11.35 -13.10 -1.91
N VAL A 120 10.66 -12.22 -2.63
CA VAL A 120 10.64 -12.20 -4.09
C VAL A 120 11.25 -10.89 -4.56
N LEU A 121 12.45 -10.99 -5.15
CA LEU A 121 13.12 -9.86 -5.79
C LEU A 121 12.49 -9.61 -7.17
N ASN A 122 12.33 -8.35 -7.54
CA ASN A 122 11.77 -7.93 -8.84
C ASN A 122 10.40 -8.56 -9.14
N CYS A 123 9.57 -8.76 -8.11
CA CYS A 123 8.21 -9.24 -8.30
C CYS A 123 7.40 -8.19 -9.07
N PRO A 124 6.69 -8.55 -10.17
CA PRO A 124 5.77 -7.64 -10.82
C PRO A 124 4.59 -7.39 -9.88
N VAL A 125 4.63 -6.26 -9.18
CA VAL A 125 3.52 -5.78 -8.34
C VAL A 125 2.76 -4.69 -9.08
N ASN A 126 1.45 -4.58 -8.83
CA ASN A 126 0.72 -3.44 -9.35
C ASN A 126 1.19 -2.19 -8.61
N ARG A 127 1.62 -1.19 -9.34
CA ARG A 127 2.02 0.10 -8.78
C ARG A 127 0.85 1.03 -8.67
N LEU A 128 0.82 1.81 -7.59
CA LEU A 128 -0.13 2.91 -7.49
C LEU A 128 0.22 3.97 -8.54
N LYS A 129 -0.79 4.32 -9.34
CA LYS A 129 -0.66 5.31 -10.41
C LYS A 129 -1.18 6.65 -9.92
N ILE A 130 -0.38 7.71 -10.06
CA ILE A 130 -0.69 9.04 -9.53
C ILE A 130 -0.60 10.09 -10.63
N ASP A 131 -1.56 11.02 -10.65
CA ASP A 131 -1.54 12.19 -11.52
C ASP A 131 -0.59 13.24 -10.96
N LYS A 132 0.59 13.36 -11.59
CA LYS A 132 1.65 14.28 -11.17
C LYS A 132 1.27 15.75 -11.39
N SER A 133 0.35 16.04 -12.31
CA SER A 133 -0.06 17.41 -12.63
C SER A 133 -0.74 18.14 -11.45
N PHE A 134 -1.18 17.39 -10.44
CA PHE A 134 -1.77 17.92 -9.21
C PHE A 134 -0.72 18.24 -8.13
N ILE A 135 0.46 17.63 -8.19
CA ILE A 135 1.51 17.72 -7.16
C ILE A 135 2.53 18.82 -7.47
N ASP A 136 2.76 19.09 -8.75
CA ASP A 136 3.76 20.04 -9.27
C ASP A 136 3.19 21.45 -9.57
N LYS A 137 1.96 21.73 -9.09
CA LYS A 137 1.39 23.08 -9.07
C LYS A 137 1.90 23.89 -7.89
#